data_AF-A0A6P6P284-F1
#
_entry.id   AF-A0A6P6P284-F1
#
_cell.length_a   1.000
_cell.length_b   1.000
_cell.length_c   1.000
_cell.angle_alpha   90.00
_cell.angle_beta   90.00
_cell.angle_gamma   90.00
#
_symmetry.space_group_name_H-M   'P 1'
#
loop_
_entity.id
_entity.type
_entity.pdbx_description
1 polymer ?
#
loop_
_entity_poly.entity_id
_entity_poly.type
_entity_poly.pdbx_seq_one_letter_code
_entity_poly.pdbx_strand_id
1 'polypeptide(L)'
;MRPYLHEFLTSAYEDYDIVIWSATSMKWIDAKMKELGVTDNPNYKITFMLDNAAMITVHTLKRGVVEVKPLGVIWDKYSEFYNRKNTIMFDDIGRNFLMNPQNGLKVPFKEAESITSSALRRICCLERFGAGNSILTKQLLVHRSASLYLALSIFISL
;
A
#
# COMPACT_ATOMS: atom_id res chain seq x y z
N MET A 1 1.22 -5.82 -17.52
CA MET A 1 1.63 -4.76 -16.57
C MET A 1 0.41 -3.91 -16.25
N ARG A 2 0.20 -3.47 -15.00
CA ARG A 2 -0.89 -2.55 -14.66
C ARG A 2 -0.68 -1.24 -15.43
N PRO A 3 -1.65 -0.73 -16.20
CA PRO A 3 -1.52 0.58 -16.81
C PRO A 3 -1.19 1.65 -15.75
N TYR A 4 -0.38 2.63 -16.12
CA TYR A 4 -0.03 3.77 -15.27
C TYR A 4 0.75 3.43 -13.98
N LEU A 5 1.43 2.27 -13.92
CA LEU A 5 2.22 1.88 -12.74
C LEU A 5 3.29 2.94 -12.42
N HIS A 6 4.10 3.33 -13.38
CA HIS A 6 5.21 4.26 -13.14
C HIS A 6 4.73 5.67 -12.83
N GLU A 7 3.64 6.10 -13.46
CA GLU A 7 2.99 7.38 -13.24
C GLU A 7 2.38 7.44 -11.83
N PHE A 8 1.73 6.37 -11.38
CA PHE A 8 1.25 6.23 -10.01
C PHE A 8 2.40 6.31 -9.00
N LEU A 9 3.49 5.57 -9.22
CA LEU A 9 4.62 5.57 -8.29
C LEU A 9 5.38 6.89 -8.27
N THR A 10 5.52 7.53 -9.44
CA THR A 10 6.13 8.86 -9.53
C THR A 10 5.31 9.88 -8.75
N SER A 11 3.98 9.91 -8.95
CA SER A 11 3.09 10.80 -8.22
C SER A 11 3.04 10.48 -6.72
N ALA A 12 2.99 9.20 -6.34
CA ALA A 12 3.00 8.80 -4.94
C ALA A 12 4.31 9.20 -4.24
N TYR A 13 5.44 9.15 -4.94
CA TYR A 13 6.76 9.46 -4.38
C TYR A 13 6.93 10.93 -3.98
N GLU A 14 6.08 11.83 -4.48
CA GLU A 14 6.06 13.24 -4.08
C GLU A 14 5.74 13.38 -2.58
N ASP A 15 4.83 12.56 -2.06
CA ASP A 15 4.32 12.65 -0.68
C ASP A 15 4.68 11.42 0.20
N TYR A 16 4.98 10.27 -0.41
CA TYR A 16 5.13 8.99 0.29
C TYR A 16 6.47 8.30 -0.02
N ASP A 17 7.08 7.76 1.04
CA ASP A 17 7.95 6.59 0.97
C ASP A 17 7.17 5.40 0.43
N ILE A 18 7.83 4.65 -0.45
CA ILE A 18 7.22 3.53 -1.14
C ILE A 18 7.86 2.25 -0.64
N VAL A 19 7.04 1.37 -0.05
CA VAL A 19 7.44 0.06 0.45
C VAL A 19 6.69 -1.01 -0.32
N ILE A 20 7.40 -2.05 -0.76
CA ILE A 20 6.78 -3.22 -1.42
C ILE A 20 6.63 -4.33 -0.40
N TRP A 21 5.42 -4.86 -0.22
CA TRP A 21 5.22 -6.04 0.66
C TRP A 21 4.49 -7.17 -0.08
N SER A 22 5.21 -8.27 -0.32
CA SER A 22 4.71 -9.45 -1.02
C SER A 22 4.56 -10.66 -0.10
N ALA A 23 3.54 -11.49 -0.36
CA ALA A 23 3.41 -12.82 0.22
C ALA A 23 4.25 -13.90 -0.50
N THR A 24 5.30 -13.50 -1.21
CA THR A 24 6.25 -14.38 -1.91
C THR A 24 7.65 -14.11 -1.38
N SER A 25 8.60 -15.02 -1.59
CA SER A 25 9.99 -14.80 -1.17
C SER A 25 10.65 -13.59 -1.84
N MET A 26 11.66 -13.01 -1.18
CA MET A 26 12.42 -11.86 -1.70
C MET A 26 12.94 -12.07 -3.13
N LYS A 27 13.43 -13.28 -3.45
CA LYS A 27 13.88 -13.63 -4.83
C LYS A 27 12.82 -13.34 -5.90
N TRP A 28 11.55 -13.66 -5.61
CA TRP A 28 10.45 -13.39 -6.54
C TRP A 28 10.06 -11.92 -6.59
N ILE A 29 10.21 -11.19 -5.48
CA ILE A 29 10.00 -9.75 -5.43
C ILE A 29 11.03 -9.06 -6.32
N ASP A 30 12.32 -9.34 -6.12
CA ASP A 30 13.41 -8.75 -6.90
C ASP A 30 13.26 -9.01 -8.40
N ALA A 31 12.99 -10.27 -8.76
CA ALA A 31 12.77 -10.65 -10.16
C ALA A 31 11.60 -9.87 -10.77
N LYS A 32 10.49 -9.74 -10.04
CA LYS A 32 9.30 -9.04 -10.53
C LYS A 32 9.48 -7.52 -10.56
N MET A 33 10.13 -6.92 -9.57
CA MET A 33 10.40 -5.47 -9.57
C MET A 33 11.36 -5.09 -10.69
N LYS A 34 12.35 -5.95 -11.00
CA LYS A 34 13.25 -5.77 -12.14
C LYS A 34 12.53 -5.93 -13.47
N GLU A 35 11.72 -6.98 -13.62
CA GLU A 35 10.89 -7.22 -14.82
C GLU A 35 9.96 -6.04 -15.12
N LEU A 36 9.39 -5.43 -14.07
CA LEU A 36 8.49 -4.28 -14.18
C LEU A 36 9.22 -2.93 -14.27
N GLY A 37 10.56 -2.89 -14.26
CA GLY A 37 11.31 -1.62 -14.28
C GLY A 37 11.09 -0.74 -13.05
N VAL A 38 10.67 -1.33 -11.93
CA VAL A 38 10.42 -0.61 -10.66
C VAL A 38 11.71 -0.37 -9.89
N THR A 39 12.67 -1.30 -9.96
CA THR A 39 13.92 -1.24 -9.19
C THR A 39 14.82 -0.08 -9.62
N ASP A 40 14.92 0.18 -10.93
CA ASP A 40 15.90 1.10 -11.51
C ASP A 40 15.24 2.35 -12.14
N ASN A 41 14.05 2.74 -11.64
CA ASN A 41 13.34 3.90 -12.19
C ASN A 41 13.95 5.22 -11.68
N PRO A 42 14.27 6.20 -12.55
CA PRO A 42 14.85 7.47 -12.12
C PRO A 42 13.86 8.41 -11.42
N ASN A 43 12.55 8.20 -11.57
CA ASN A 43 11.51 9.13 -11.11
C ASN A 43 11.06 8.89 -9.65
N TYR A 44 11.38 7.73 -9.07
CA TYR A 44 11.02 7.40 -7.70
C TYR A 44 11.98 6.37 -7.11
N LYS A 45 11.94 6.19 -5.79
CA LYS A 45 12.73 5.16 -5.10
C LYS A 45 11.85 4.29 -4.21
N ILE A 46 12.16 3.00 -4.17
CA ILE A 46 11.58 2.07 -3.20
C ILE A 46 12.44 2.12 -1.93
N THR A 47 11.82 2.42 -0.79
CA THR A 47 12.50 2.60 0.50
C THR A 47 13.03 1.27 1.02
N PHE A 48 12.17 0.24 1.04
CA PHE A 48 12.55 -1.15 1.32
C PHE A 48 11.46 -2.11 0.83
N MET A 49 11.78 -3.39 0.84
CA MET A 49 10.87 -4.47 0.46
C MET A 49 10.73 -5.47 1.59
N LEU A 50 9.53 -6.03 1.75
CA LEU A 50 9.19 -7.07 2.71
C LEU A 50 8.61 -8.27 1.97
N ASP A 51 9.02 -9.45 2.39
CA ASP A 51 8.55 -10.72 1.84
C ASP A 51 7.61 -11.44 2.81
N ASN A 52 7.32 -12.71 2.50
CA ASN A 52 6.46 -13.54 3.32
C ASN A 52 7.05 -13.83 4.72
N ALA A 53 8.37 -13.71 4.92
CA ALA A 53 8.97 -13.95 6.24
C ALA A 53 8.59 -12.86 7.26
N ALA A 54 8.18 -11.68 6.80
CA ALA A 54 7.64 -10.62 7.65
C ALA A 54 6.14 -10.79 7.99
N MET A 55 5.45 -11.72 7.32
CA MET A 55 4.03 -12.00 7.59
C MET A 55 3.88 -12.84 8.86
N ILE A 56 2.73 -12.72 9.51
CA ILE A 56 2.39 -13.52 10.69
C ILE A 56 1.13 -14.33 10.43
N THR A 57 1.06 -15.49 11.07
CA THR A 57 -0.09 -16.37 11.05
C THR A 57 -0.97 -16.08 12.26
N VAL A 58 -2.23 -15.71 12.03
CA VAL A 58 -3.21 -15.44 13.08
C VAL A 58 -4.38 -16.42 12.98
N HIS A 59 -4.84 -16.90 14.14
CA HIS A 59 -6.03 -17.72 14.23
C HIS A 59 -7.26 -16.84 14.44
N THR A 60 -8.29 -17.00 13.61
CA THR A 60 -9.53 -16.24 13.70
C THR A 60 -10.71 -17.21 13.81
N LEU A 61 -11.67 -16.89 14.69
CA LEU A 61 -12.85 -17.74 14.89
C LEU A 61 -13.69 -17.90 13.61
N LYS A 62 -13.72 -16.88 12.75
CA LYS A 62 -14.55 -16.85 11.54
C LYS A 62 -13.86 -17.40 10.28
N ARG A 63 -12.53 -17.33 10.19
CA ARG A 63 -11.79 -17.65 8.95
C ARG A 63 -10.70 -18.70 9.17
N GLY A 64 -10.60 -19.27 10.37
CA GLY A 64 -9.52 -20.17 10.75
C GLY A 64 -8.17 -19.47 10.75
N VAL A 65 -7.15 -20.23 10.36
CA VAL A 65 -5.76 -19.77 10.27
C VAL A 65 -5.57 -18.93 9.01
N VAL A 66 -5.12 -17.68 9.17
CA VAL A 66 -4.84 -16.76 8.06
C VAL A 66 -3.50 -16.07 8.23
N GLU A 67 -2.79 -15.86 7.13
CA GLU A 67 -1.57 -15.06 7.13
C GLU A 67 -1.89 -13.59 6.83
N VAL A 68 -1.25 -12.67 7.56
CA VAL A 68 -1.50 -11.23 7.49
C VAL A 68 -0.17 -10.45 7.41
N LYS A 69 -0.25 -9.20 6.96
CA LYS A 69 0.86 -8.24 6.86
C LYS A 69 0.71 -7.18 7.95
N PRO A 70 1.23 -7.43 9.17
CA PRO A 70 1.02 -6.52 10.29
C PRO A 70 1.89 -5.28 10.12
N LEU A 71 1.27 -4.12 9.86
CA LEU A 71 2.02 -2.84 9.75
C LEU A 71 2.77 -2.48 11.03
N GLY A 72 2.40 -3.07 12.18
CA GLY A 72 3.16 -2.97 13.43
C GLY A 72 4.64 -3.36 13.27
N VAL A 73 4.98 -4.32 12.41
CA VAL A 73 6.38 -4.69 12.14
C VAL A 73 7.19 -3.52 11.59
N ILE A 74 6.55 -2.64 10.82
CA ILE A 74 7.18 -1.44 10.25
C ILE A 74 7.18 -0.31 11.27
N TRP A 75 6.04 -0.09 11.93
CA TRP A 75 5.90 0.99 12.92
C TRP A 75 6.82 0.79 14.12
N ASP A 76 7.05 -0.44 14.56
CA ASP A 76 7.95 -0.71 15.69
C ASP A 76 9.42 -0.54 15.29
N LYS A 77 9.78 -0.93 14.05
CA LYS A 77 11.15 -0.82 13.55
C LYS A 77 11.56 0.60 13.17
N TYR A 78 10.63 1.41 12.68
CA TYR A 78 10.85 2.76 12.17
C TYR A 78 9.88 3.76 12.81
N SER A 79 9.73 3.67 14.13
CA SER A 79 8.73 4.42 14.90
C SER A 79 8.87 5.94 14.81
N GLU A 80 10.08 6.44 14.57
CA GLU A 80 10.35 7.86 14.34
C GLU A 80 9.73 8.38 13.03
N PHE A 81 9.53 7.52 12.03
CA PHE A 81 9.08 7.90 10.69
C PHE A 81 7.63 7.47 10.44
N TYR A 82 7.24 6.27 10.90
CA TYR A 82 6.03 5.60 10.43
C TYR A 82 5.12 5.18 11.57
N ASN A 83 3.82 5.47 11.42
CA ASN A 83 2.78 5.13 12.39
C ASN A 83 1.40 5.00 11.72
N ARG A 84 0.39 4.64 12.52
CA ARG A 84 -1.01 4.48 12.09
C ARG A 84 -1.61 5.71 11.40
N LYS A 85 -1.14 6.93 11.69
CA LYS A 85 -1.73 8.16 11.14
C LYS A 85 -1.18 8.52 9.75
N ASN A 86 -0.02 7.98 9.38
CA ASN A 86 0.71 8.39 8.18
C ASN A 86 1.06 7.21 7.25
N THR A 87 0.41 6.06 7.42
CA THR A 87 0.66 4.84 6.64
C THR A 87 -0.62 4.38 5.93
N ILE A 88 -0.56 4.10 4.64
CA ILE A 88 -1.66 3.49 3.86
C ILE A 88 -1.16 2.32 3.00
N MET A 89 -1.87 1.20 3.08
CA MET A 89 -1.54 -0.05 2.42
C MET A 89 -2.57 -0.35 1.33
N PHE A 90 -2.11 -0.55 0.09
CA PHE A 90 -2.94 -0.98 -1.02
C PHE A 90 -2.76 -2.47 -1.26
N ASP A 91 -3.84 -3.23 -1.13
CA ASP A 91 -3.84 -4.68 -1.36
C ASP A 91 -5.19 -5.12 -1.94
N ASP A 92 -5.21 -6.11 -2.83
CA ASP A 92 -6.47 -6.65 -3.38
C ASP A 92 -7.13 -7.62 -2.39
N ILE A 93 -6.34 -8.19 -1.48
CA ILE A 93 -6.78 -9.17 -0.50
C ILE A 93 -6.96 -8.49 0.85
N GLY A 94 -8.22 -8.17 1.19
CA GLY A 94 -8.56 -7.50 2.45
C GLY A 94 -8.20 -8.24 3.73
N ARG A 95 -7.81 -9.52 3.67
CA ARG A 95 -7.28 -10.24 4.85
C ARG A 95 -5.86 -9.81 5.21
N ASN A 96 -5.08 -9.30 4.26
CA ASN A 96 -3.67 -8.97 4.49
C ASN A 96 -3.52 -7.84 5.52
N PHE A 97 -4.47 -6.91 5.59
CA PHE A 97 -4.51 -5.82 6.57
C PHE A 97 -5.53 -6.06 7.69
N LEU A 98 -5.85 -7.32 8.00
CA LEU A 98 -6.81 -7.66 9.07
C LEU A 98 -6.42 -7.07 10.44
N MET A 99 -5.12 -6.99 10.72
CA MET A 99 -4.56 -6.43 11.95
C MET A 99 -4.44 -4.88 11.93
N ASN A 100 -4.71 -4.26 10.78
CA ASN A 100 -4.61 -2.82 10.57
C ASN A 100 -5.69 -2.33 9.57
N PRO A 101 -6.99 -2.57 9.88
CA PRO A 101 -8.08 -2.39 8.91
C PRO A 101 -8.28 -0.94 8.49
N GLN A 102 -7.95 0.03 9.36
CA GLN A 102 -8.05 1.47 9.06
C GLN A 102 -6.94 1.96 8.11
N ASN A 103 -5.86 1.20 7.98
CA ASN A 103 -4.71 1.55 7.14
C ASN A 103 -4.71 0.78 5.81
N GLY A 104 -5.69 -0.08 5.57
CA GLY A 104 -5.77 -0.90 4.36
C GLY A 104 -6.84 -0.41 3.40
N LEU A 105 -6.44 -0.09 2.17
CA LEU A 105 -7.35 0.15 1.05
C LEU A 105 -7.42 -1.10 0.17
N LYS A 106 -8.60 -1.73 0.12
CA LYS A 106 -8.83 -2.85 -0.79
C LYS A 106 -8.98 -2.33 -2.23
N VAL A 107 -8.05 -2.65 -3.11
CA VAL A 107 -8.12 -2.26 -4.53
C VAL A 107 -8.26 -3.51 -5.40
N PRO A 108 -9.45 -3.80 -5.95
CA PRO A 108 -9.62 -4.93 -6.85
C PRO A 108 -8.96 -4.69 -8.22
N PHE A 109 -8.57 -5.76 -8.91
CA PHE A 109 -7.84 -5.68 -10.18
C PHE A 109 -8.75 -5.27 -11.36
N LYS A 110 -9.98 -5.77 -11.43
CA LYS A 110 -10.90 -5.56 -12.56
C LYS A 110 -11.38 -4.12 -12.77
N GLU A 111 -11.33 -3.28 -11.74
CA GLU A 111 -11.76 -1.87 -11.81
C GLU A 111 -10.59 -0.92 -12.13
N ALA A 112 -9.37 -1.45 -12.28
CA ALA A 112 -8.17 -0.63 -12.53
C ALA A 112 -7.96 -0.28 -14.01
N GLU A 113 -8.61 -0.97 -14.95
CA GLU A 113 -8.50 -0.69 -16.39
C GLU A 113 -9.27 0.56 -16.83
N SER A 114 -10.31 0.96 -16.09
CA SER A 114 -11.10 2.17 -16.36
C SER A 114 -10.51 3.45 -15.75
N ILE A 115 -9.41 3.34 -14.99
CA ILE A 115 -8.73 4.49 -14.37
C ILE A 115 -7.85 5.16 -15.42
N THR A 116 -8.46 6.03 -16.25
CA THR A 116 -7.77 6.84 -17.25
C THR A 116 -7.39 8.22 -16.69
N SER A 117 -6.08 8.48 -16.73
CA SER A 117 -5.29 9.73 -16.82
C SER A 117 -5.81 11.14 -16.40
N SER A 118 -6.85 11.29 -15.59
CA SER A 118 -7.11 12.59 -14.93
C SER A 118 -7.21 12.53 -13.40
N ALA A 119 -7.36 11.32 -12.84
CA ALA A 119 -7.65 11.05 -11.43
C ALA A 119 -6.61 10.17 -10.70
N LEU A 120 -5.32 10.26 -11.06
CA LEU A 120 -4.25 10.04 -10.07
C LEU A 120 -4.10 11.25 -9.13
N ARG A 121 -4.77 12.38 -9.44
CA ARG A 121 -4.61 13.71 -8.82
C ARG A 121 -5.06 13.86 -7.35
N ARG A 122 -5.61 12.82 -6.71
CA ARG A 122 -5.89 12.75 -5.27
C ARG A 122 -5.65 11.29 -4.90
N ILE A 123 -4.43 10.93 -4.48
CA ILE A 123 -3.90 9.58 -4.10
C ILE A 123 -4.94 8.49 -3.76
N CYS A 124 -5.99 8.91 -3.07
CA CYS A 124 -7.01 8.09 -2.47
C CYS A 124 -8.18 9.05 -2.26
N CYS A 125 -8.89 9.48 -3.32
CA CYS A 125 -10.15 10.19 -3.10
C CYS A 125 -11.04 9.21 -2.33
N LEU A 126 -11.21 9.51 -1.04
CA LEU A 126 -12.00 8.77 -0.07
C LEU A 126 -13.27 8.17 -0.70
N GLU A 127 -13.47 6.88 -0.40
CA GLU A 127 -14.68 6.09 -0.67
C GLU A 127 -14.93 5.56 -2.11
N ARG A 128 -14.91 4.23 -2.18
CA ARG A 128 -15.87 3.31 -2.88
C ARG A 128 -15.31 2.41 -4.00
N PHE A 129 -15.89 1.20 -3.97
CA PHE A 129 -15.90 0.09 -4.96
C PHE A 129 -14.61 -0.74 -5.10
N GLY A 130 -14.62 -2.06 -5.36
CA GLY A 130 -15.73 -3.01 -5.55
C GLY A 130 -15.31 -4.30 -6.29
N ALA A 131 -14.49 -5.16 -5.67
CA ALA A 131 -14.26 -6.61 -5.97
C ALA A 131 -13.53 -7.09 -7.28
N GLY A 132 -12.56 -8.02 -7.09
CA GLY A 132 -12.15 -9.04 -8.08
C GLY A 132 -10.67 -9.14 -8.48
N ASN A 133 -9.94 -10.10 -7.87
CA ASN A 133 -8.71 -10.87 -8.22
C ASN A 133 -7.47 -10.27 -8.93
N SER A 134 -6.39 -10.13 -8.15
CA SER A 134 -5.02 -10.72 -8.28
C SER A 134 -4.15 -10.44 -9.51
N ILE A 135 -3.13 -9.59 -9.29
CA ILE A 135 -1.66 -9.88 -9.45
C ILE A 135 -0.78 -8.64 -9.16
N LEU A 136 -1.34 -7.44 -8.97
CA LEU A 136 -0.54 -6.19 -8.85
C LEU A 136 -1.10 -5.21 -7.79
N THR A 137 -0.96 -5.58 -6.52
CA THR A 137 -1.51 -4.84 -5.37
C THR A 137 -0.65 -5.06 -4.12
N LYS A 138 0.63 -4.70 -4.20
CA LYS A 138 1.62 -4.92 -3.14
C LYS A 138 2.35 -3.62 -2.78
N GLN A 139 1.63 -2.51 -2.73
CA GLN A 139 2.21 -1.20 -2.43
C GLN A 139 1.77 -0.75 -1.04
N LEU A 140 2.74 -0.54 -0.16
CA LEU A 140 2.56 0.22 1.06
C LEU A 140 3.14 1.62 0.79
N LEU A 141 2.32 2.66 0.98
CA LEU A 141 2.76 4.05 0.91
C LEU A 141 2.83 4.61 2.33
N VAL A 142 3.93 5.27 2.67
CA VAL A 142 4.15 5.83 4.00
C VAL A 142 4.59 7.29 3.90
N HIS A 143 3.85 8.21 4.50
CA HIS A 143 4.03 9.64 4.27
C HIS A 143 5.31 10.18 4.94
N ARG A 144 6.10 11.00 4.22
CA ARG A 144 7.46 11.40 4.61
C ARG A 144 7.57 12.48 5.69
N SER A 145 6.52 13.25 5.97
CA SER A 145 6.60 14.34 6.96
C SER A 145 5.26 14.63 7.62
N ALA A 146 5.23 14.74 8.95
CA ALA A 146 4.05 15.14 9.72
C ALA A 146 3.92 16.68 9.83
N SER A 147 4.20 17.43 8.77
CA SER A 147 4.05 18.89 8.76
C SER A 147 3.38 19.39 7.47
N LEU A 148 2.27 20.13 7.68
CA LEU A 148 1.38 20.86 6.75
C LEU A 148 0.12 20.14 6.21
N TYR A 149 -0.93 20.26 7.03
CA TYR A 149 -2.37 20.46 6.83
C TYR A 149 -3.03 20.61 5.43
N LEU A 150 -4.24 20.00 5.40
CA LEU A 150 -5.56 20.50 4.93
C LEU A 150 -6.11 20.07 3.56
N ALA A 151 -7.07 19.14 3.58
CA ALA A 151 -8.35 19.32 2.89
C ALA A 151 -9.47 18.49 3.57
N LEU A 152 -10.21 19.18 4.44
CA LEU A 152 -11.55 18.90 4.96
C LEU A 152 -11.77 17.61 5.78
N SER A 153 -11.76 17.75 7.11
CA SER A 153 -13.03 17.90 7.84
C SER A 153 -12.83 18.50 9.24
N ILE A 154 -13.33 19.72 9.35
CA ILE A 154 -14.18 20.24 10.45
C ILE A 154 -13.55 20.31 11.84
N PHE A 155 -13.31 21.55 12.27
CA PHE A 155 -13.16 21.90 13.67
C PHE A 155 -14.31 22.84 14.08
N ILE A 156 -15.08 22.39 15.08
CA ILE A 156 -15.50 23.06 16.33
C ILE A 156 -16.98 22.77 16.67
N SER A 157 -17.12 22.03 17.78
CA SER A 157 -18.13 22.07 18.84
C SER A 157 -19.61 22.32 18.50
N LEU A 158 -20.38 21.24 18.41
CA LEU A 158 -21.33 20.73 19.42
C LEU A 158 -21.84 19.35 18.97
#